data_AF-A0A4Q3BPT0-F1
#
_entry.id   AF-A0A4Q3BPT0-F1
#
_cell.length_a   1.000
_cell.length_b   1.000
_cell.length_c   1.000
_cell.angle_alpha   90.00
_cell.angle_beta   90.00
_cell.angle_gamma   90.00
#
_symmetry.space_group_name_H-M   'P 1'
#
loop_
_entity.id
_entity.type
_entity.pdbx_description
1 polymer ?
#
loop_
_entity_poly.entity_id
_entity_poly.type
_entity_poly.pdbx_seq_one_letter_code
_entity_poly.pdbx_strand_id
1 'polypeptide(L)'
;MKILNLIAILSLMCSCQENNNSFRMDTRENQKLISGDSGFIKKADGLNLLISYKLTDTTNSFWRQIKDNDTIGKFYKIKETGNYYLCLLDVSSKNNWATHLILELNKNNEIIKTERFTHSNYHCCWKNDYEGFNKYGEYFGLKIFGTGSGYCATYLFLFKELLPQKSQMGNKRQYQVYRFRP
;
A
#
# COMPACT_ATOMS: atom_id res chain seq x y z
N MET A 1 40.88 -51.16 38.26
CA MET A 1 39.92 -52.12 37.70
C MET A 1 38.57 -51.42 37.58
N LYS A 2 38.10 -51.16 36.33
CA LYS A 2 36.69 -50.88 35.92
C LYS A 2 36.02 -49.62 36.51
N ILE A 3 35.27 -48.75 35.82
CA ILE A 3 34.64 -48.71 34.49
C ILE A 3 34.38 -47.21 34.16
N LEU A 4 34.57 -46.84 32.88
CA LEU A 4 34.15 -45.57 32.28
C LEU A 4 32.62 -45.39 32.40
N ASN A 5 32.16 -44.22 32.86
CA ASN A 5 30.79 -43.78 32.61
C ASN A 5 30.81 -42.61 31.61
N LEU A 6 30.52 -42.98 30.38
CA LEU A 6 30.37 -42.14 29.19
C LEU A 6 28.99 -41.48 29.25
N ILE A 7 28.91 -40.21 29.67
CA ILE A 7 27.67 -39.43 29.57
C ILE A 7 27.60 -38.86 28.15
N ALA A 8 26.97 -39.62 27.26
CA ALA A 8 26.57 -39.14 25.94
C ALA A 8 25.34 -38.23 26.11
N ILE A 9 25.58 -36.92 26.20
CA ILE A 9 24.54 -35.90 26.10
C ILE A 9 24.08 -35.89 24.65
N LEU A 10 22.98 -36.61 24.40
CA LEU A 10 22.27 -36.68 23.13
C LEU A 10 21.61 -35.31 22.88
N SER A 11 22.31 -34.42 22.19
CA SER A 11 21.75 -33.19 21.65
C SER A 11 20.76 -33.55 20.54
N LEU A 12 19.48 -33.67 20.89
CA LEU A 12 18.38 -33.58 19.94
C LEU A 12 18.41 -32.18 19.32
N MET A 13 19.18 -32.03 18.24
CA MET A 13 19.01 -30.95 17.27
C MET A 13 17.67 -31.21 16.58
N CYS A 14 16.61 -30.67 17.17
CA CYS A 14 15.32 -30.52 16.51
C CYS A 14 15.57 -29.55 15.34
N SER A 15 15.90 -30.10 14.17
CA SER A 15 15.89 -29.36 12.92
C SER A 15 14.43 -29.07 12.61
N CYS A 16 13.93 -27.95 13.12
CA CYS A 16 12.79 -27.30 12.52
C CYS A 16 13.23 -26.90 11.11
N GLN A 17 12.98 -27.77 10.13
CA GLN A 17 12.81 -27.33 8.75
C GLN A 17 11.61 -26.39 8.78
N GLU A 18 11.89 -25.10 8.95
CA GLU A 18 10.96 -24.07 8.50
C GLU A 18 10.72 -24.36 7.02
N ASN A 19 9.57 -24.98 6.73
CA ASN A 19 8.99 -24.98 5.40
C ASN A 19 8.64 -23.52 5.10
N ASN A 20 9.67 -22.77 4.72
CA ASN A 20 9.58 -21.50 4.03
C ASN A 20 9.06 -21.78 2.62
N ASN A 21 7.82 -22.28 2.54
CA ASN A 21 6.96 -22.03 1.40
C ASN A 21 6.65 -20.54 1.41
N SER A 22 7.67 -19.72 1.19
CA SER A 22 7.47 -18.34 0.80
C SER A 22 6.73 -18.46 -0.53
N PHE A 23 5.46 -18.10 -0.52
CA PHE A 23 4.67 -17.91 -1.73
C PHE A 23 5.39 -16.80 -2.52
N ARG A 24 6.37 -17.20 -3.33
CA ARG A 24 7.05 -16.32 -4.28
C ARG A 24 6.10 -16.18 -5.43
N MET A 25 5.17 -15.24 -5.27
CA MET A 25 4.36 -14.79 -6.39
C MET A 25 5.33 -14.32 -7.48
N ASP A 26 5.22 -14.90 -8.67
CA ASP A 26 6.12 -14.60 -9.78
C ASP A 26 5.94 -13.13 -10.15
N THR A 27 7.04 -12.37 -10.16
CA THR A 27 7.05 -10.95 -10.52
C THR A 27 6.49 -10.71 -11.93
N ARG A 28 6.44 -11.75 -12.78
CA ARG A 28 5.79 -11.74 -14.09
C ARG A 28 4.27 -11.60 -14.04
N GLU A 29 3.58 -12.14 -13.02
CA GLU A 29 2.13 -11.94 -12.89
C GLU A 29 1.80 -10.47 -12.54
N ASN A 30 2.62 -9.84 -11.71
CA ASN A 30 2.49 -8.42 -11.39
C ASN A 30 2.69 -7.51 -12.62
N GLN A 31 3.46 -7.93 -13.62
CA GLN A 31 3.64 -7.19 -14.88
C GLN A 31 2.37 -7.09 -15.72
N LYS A 32 1.51 -8.11 -15.67
CA LYS A 32 0.25 -8.07 -16.41
C LYS A 32 -0.76 -7.11 -15.78
N LEU A 33 -0.64 -6.87 -14.47
CA LEU A 33 -1.58 -6.04 -13.72
C LEU A 33 -1.50 -4.55 -14.11
N ILE A 34 -0.31 -4.08 -14.45
CA ILE A 34 -0.01 -2.66 -14.66
C ILE A 34 0.42 -2.47 -16.11
N SER A 35 -0.56 -2.49 -17.01
CA SER A 35 -0.36 -2.24 -18.42
C SER A 35 -1.03 -0.92 -18.84
N GLY A 36 -0.33 -0.11 -19.64
CA GLY A 36 -0.86 1.16 -20.17
C GLY A 36 -0.47 2.38 -19.34
N ASP A 37 -1.06 3.53 -19.65
CA ASP A 37 -0.70 4.80 -19.01
C ASP A 37 -1.46 5.05 -17.69
N SER A 38 -2.61 4.40 -17.51
CA SER A 38 -3.40 4.46 -16.28
C SER A 38 -4.42 3.33 -16.24
N GLY A 39 -4.90 3.00 -15.05
CA GLY A 39 -5.96 2.02 -14.89
C GLY A 39 -6.41 1.86 -13.44
N PHE A 40 -7.44 1.06 -13.25
CA PHE A 40 -7.99 0.71 -11.95
C PHE A 40 -7.49 -0.66 -11.50
N ILE A 41 -7.36 -0.84 -10.19
CA ILE A 41 -6.88 -2.08 -9.56
C ILE A 41 -8.02 -2.67 -8.75
N LYS A 42 -8.38 -3.91 -9.05
CA LYS A 42 -9.40 -4.66 -8.31
C LYS A 42 -8.83 -5.24 -7.01
N LYS A 43 -9.68 -5.52 -6.02
CA LYS A 43 -9.24 -6.09 -4.75
C LYS A 43 -8.44 -7.37 -4.94
N ALA A 44 -8.93 -8.31 -5.75
CA ALA A 44 -8.27 -9.60 -5.98
C ALA A 44 -6.79 -9.40 -6.33
N ASP A 45 -6.52 -8.50 -7.26
CA ASP A 45 -5.16 -8.26 -7.74
C ASP A 45 -4.35 -7.36 -6.79
N GLY A 46 -4.96 -6.27 -6.31
CA GLY A 46 -4.26 -5.32 -5.46
C GLY A 46 -3.90 -5.90 -4.09
N LEU A 47 -4.74 -6.77 -3.52
CA LEU A 47 -4.43 -7.46 -2.27
C LEU A 47 -3.26 -8.44 -2.45
N ASN A 48 -3.25 -9.21 -3.54
CA ASN A 48 -2.14 -10.10 -3.89
C ASN A 48 -0.83 -9.30 -4.05
N LEU A 49 -0.91 -8.14 -4.69
CA LEU A 49 0.23 -7.24 -4.85
C LEU A 49 0.76 -6.75 -3.49
N LEU A 50 -0.13 -6.30 -2.59
CA LEU A 50 0.24 -5.86 -1.24
C LEU A 50 0.90 -7.00 -0.42
N ILE A 51 0.40 -8.24 -0.53
CA ILE A 51 1.02 -9.43 0.08
C ILE A 51 2.41 -9.66 -0.51
N SER A 52 2.54 -9.65 -1.84
CA SER A 52 3.78 -9.98 -2.55
C SER A 52 4.93 -9.04 -2.15
N TYR A 53 4.61 -7.77 -1.91
CA TYR A 53 5.56 -6.77 -1.42
C TYR A 53 5.71 -6.74 0.11
N LYS A 54 5.03 -7.64 0.83
CA LYS A 54 5.03 -7.70 2.31
C LYS A 54 4.57 -6.39 2.95
N LEU A 55 3.65 -5.67 2.30
CA LEU A 55 3.08 -4.41 2.77
C LEU A 55 1.86 -4.63 3.66
N THR A 56 1.27 -5.83 3.61
CA THR A 56 0.16 -6.27 4.44
C THR A 56 0.25 -7.78 4.72
N ASP A 57 -0.32 -8.24 5.83
CA ASP A 57 -0.35 -9.66 6.23
C ASP A 57 -1.68 -10.36 5.92
N THR A 58 -2.67 -9.65 5.38
CA THR A 58 -3.98 -10.17 4.92
C THR A 58 -4.89 -10.86 5.93
N THR A 59 -4.56 -10.85 7.21
CA THR A 59 -5.32 -11.63 8.20
C THR A 59 -6.52 -10.91 8.83
N ASN A 60 -6.76 -9.63 8.51
CA ASN A 60 -7.78 -8.85 9.23
C ASN A 60 -9.20 -8.92 8.62
N SER A 61 -10.21 -8.65 9.46
CA SER A 61 -11.64 -8.76 9.12
C SER A 61 -12.13 -7.71 8.13
N PHE A 62 -11.44 -6.57 7.97
CA PHE A 62 -11.89 -5.46 7.13
C PHE A 62 -11.83 -5.78 5.64
N TRP A 63 -10.83 -6.54 5.20
CA TRP A 63 -10.75 -6.99 3.81
C TRP A 63 -11.93 -7.87 3.38
N ARG A 64 -12.64 -8.50 4.33
CA ARG A 64 -13.85 -9.29 4.04
C ARG A 64 -15.05 -8.45 3.62
N GLN A 65 -15.04 -7.15 3.94
CA GLN A 65 -16.13 -6.23 3.60
C GLN A 65 -16.04 -5.70 2.16
N ILE A 66 -14.87 -5.86 1.53
CA ILE A 66 -14.60 -5.43 0.16
C ILE A 66 -14.69 -6.66 -0.74
N LYS A 67 -15.46 -6.61 -1.83
CA LYS A 67 -15.58 -7.72 -2.78
C LYS A 67 -14.35 -7.78 -3.67
N ASP A 68 -14.03 -8.97 -4.17
CA ASP A 68 -12.82 -9.19 -4.98
C ASP A 68 -12.81 -8.39 -6.29
N ASN A 69 -13.99 -8.04 -6.82
CA ASN A 69 -14.17 -7.22 -8.01
C ASN A 69 -14.32 -5.72 -7.73
N ASP A 70 -14.31 -5.30 -6.46
CA ASP A 70 -14.35 -3.88 -6.10
C ASP A 70 -13.02 -3.22 -6.46
N THR A 71 -13.08 -1.96 -6.86
CA THR A 71 -11.89 -1.18 -7.17
C THR A 71 -11.25 -0.69 -5.88
N ILE A 72 -10.03 -1.13 -5.58
CA ILE A 72 -9.29 -0.70 -4.39
C ILE A 72 -8.13 0.22 -4.71
N GLY A 73 -7.82 0.44 -5.99
CA GLY A 73 -6.69 1.25 -6.36
C GLY A 73 -6.77 1.81 -7.77
N LYS A 74 -5.80 2.67 -8.06
CA LYS A 74 -5.61 3.28 -9.37
C LYS A 74 -4.13 3.52 -9.59
N PHE A 75 -3.68 3.37 -10.83
CA PHE A 75 -2.30 3.61 -11.20
C PHE A 75 -2.18 4.60 -12.35
N TYR A 76 -1.01 5.23 -12.43
CA TYR A 76 -0.61 6.11 -13.51
C TYR A 76 0.86 5.94 -13.84
N LYS A 77 1.18 5.99 -15.13
CA LYS A 77 2.55 6.04 -15.62
C LYS A 77 3.11 7.46 -15.52
N ILE A 78 4.35 7.56 -15.05
CA ILE A 78 5.17 8.77 -15.03
C ILE A 78 5.85 8.85 -16.40
N LYS A 79 5.58 9.89 -17.18
CA LYS A 79 5.98 9.95 -18.59
C LYS A 79 7.50 10.09 -18.75
N GLU A 80 8.10 10.84 -17.84
CA GLU A 80 9.49 11.25 -17.85
C GLU A 80 10.42 10.07 -17.56
N THR A 81 10.02 9.20 -16.61
CA THR A 81 10.84 8.07 -16.16
C THR A 81 10.35 6.73 -16.71
N GLY A 82 9.08 6.62 -17.07
CA GLY A 82 8.41 5.36 -17.36
C GLY A 82 8.05 4.53 -16.13
N ASN A 83 8.27 5.07 -14.93
CA ASN A 83 7.84 4.47 -13.65
C ASN A 83 6.32 4.55 -13.51
N TYR A 84 5.78 3.94 -12.46
CA TYR A 84 4.37 4.02 -12.12
C TYR A 84 4.16 4.54 -10.70
N TYR A 85 3.16 5.39 -10.53
CA TYR A 85 2.53 5.59 -9.23
C TYR A 85 1.28 4.74 -9.12
N LEU A 86 1.21 3.94 -8.07
CA LEU A 86 0.02 3.19 -7.67
C LEU A 86 -0.49 3.80 -6.38
N CYS A 87 -1.78 4.07 -6.32
CA CYS A 87 -2.45 4.34 -5.05
C CYS A 87 -3.37 3.16 -4.77
N LEU A 88 -3.20 2.54 -3.62
CA LEU A 88 -3.94 1.37 -3.15
C LEU A 88 -4.59 1.71 -1.82
N LEU A 89 -5.87 1.35 -1.67
CA LEU A 89 -6.51 1.31 -0.37
C LEU A 89 -5.89 0.17 0.42
N ASP A 90 -5.39 0.46 1.61
CA ASP A 90 -4.95 -0.55 2.56
C ASP A 90 -5.78 -0.44 3.84
N VAL A 91 -6.66 -1.42 4.03
CA VAL A 91 -7.53 -1.56 5.22
C VAL A 91 -6.92 -2.46 6.29
N SER A 92 -5.65 -2.86 6.15
CA SER A 92 -4.98 -3.77 7.08
C SER A 92 -4.53 -3.13 8.40
N SER A 93 -4.53 -1.80 8.50
CA SER A 93 -3.87 -1.09 9.60
C SER A 93 -4.44 -1.47 10.97
N LYS A 94 -3.52 -1.68 11.93
CA LYS A 94 -3.79 -2.05 13.33
C LYS A 94 -4.71 -1.08 14.07
N ASN A 95 -4.89 0.13 13.55
CA ASN A 95 -5.69 1.19 14.15
C ASN A 95 -7.08 1.36 13.51
N ASN A 96 -7.52 0.41 12.66
CA ASN A 96 -8.84 0.37 12.01
C ASN A 96 -9.15 1.53 11.05
N TRP A 97 -8.20 2.41 10.79
CA TRP A 97 -8.35 3.42 9.74
C TRP A 97 -7.67 2.88 8.52
N ALA A 98 -8.39 2.78 7.41
CA ALA A 98 -7.66 2.52 6.20
C ALA A 98 -6.74 3.68 5.87
N THR A 99 -5.92 3.43 4.88
CA THR A 99 -4.93 4.40 4.43
C THR A 99 -4.83 4.26 2.93
N HIS A 100 -4.47 5.36 2.27
CA HIS A 100 -4.04 5.30 0.88
C HIS A 100 -2.53 5.03 0.90
N LEU A 101 -2.12 3.87 0.41
CA LEU A 101 -0.74 3.51 0.23
C LEU A 101 -0.33 3.88 -1.20
N ILE A 102 0.59 4.82 -1.34
CA ILE A 102 1.17 5.16 -2.64
C ILE A 102 2.49 4.43 -2.80
N LEU A 103 2.65 3.72 -3.91
CA LEU A 103 3.87 3.05 -4.33
C LEU A 103 4.41 3.73 -5.59
N GLU A 104 5.71 3.98 -5.64
CA GLU A 104 6.43 4.24 -6.88
C GLU A 104 7.11 2.94 -7.33
N LEU A 105 6.74 2.44 -8.50
CA LEU A 105 7.35 1.25 -9.10
C LEU A 105 8.24 1.64 -10.27
N ASN A 106 9.40 0.99 -10.39
CA ASN A 106 10.23 1.10 -11.58
C ASN A 106 9.65 0.28 -12.75
N LYS A 107 10.32 0.31 -13.91
CA LYS A 107 9.91 -0.44 -15.12
C LYS A 107 9.91 -1.96 -14.94
N ASN A 108 10.59 -2.47 -13.91
CA ASN A 108 10.66 -3.89 -13.56
C ASN A 108 9.64 -4.26 -12.48
N ASN A 109 8.74 -3.33 -12.10
CA ASN A 109 7.79 -3.46 -11.00
C ASN A 109 8.45 -3.68 -9.62
N GLU A 110 9.61 -3.10 -9.41
CA GLU A 110 10.25 -3.05 -8.10
C GLU A 110 9.85 -1.75 -7.41
N ILE A 111 9.55 -1.82 -6.12
CA ILE A 111 9.23 -0.64 -5.32
C ILE A 111 10.49 0.23 -5.18
N ILE A 112 10.39 1.48 -5.66
CA ILE A 112 11.37 2.54 -5.45
C ILE A 112 11.03 3.30 -4.16
N LYS A 113 9.76 3.66 -4.00
CA LYS A 113 9.25 4.46 -2.87
C LYS A 113 7.89 3.95 -2.42
N THR A 114 7.63 4.12 -1.14
CA THR A 114 6.35 3.81 -0.51
C THR A 114 6.01 4.92 0.46
N GLU A 115 4.78 5.42 0.41
CA GLU A 115 4.27 6.38 1.39
C GLU A 115 2.82 6.08 1.76
N ARG A 116 2.52 6.16 3.06
CA ARG A 116 1.18 5.90 3.58
C ARG A 116 0.52 7.21 3.97
N PHE A 117 -0.57 7.53 3.30
CA PHE A 117 -1.42 8.66 3.63
C PHE A 117 -2.55 8.18 4.53
N THR A 118 -2.44 8.54 5.81
CA THR A 118 -3.47 8.22 6.78
C THR A 118 -4.70 9.08 6.53
N HIS A 119 -5.85 8.43 6.38
CA HIS A 119 -7.13 9.11 6.46
C HIS A 119 -7.72 8.92 7.86
N SER A 120 -8.72 9.73 8.19
CA SER A 120 -9.40 9.61 9.48
C SER A 120 -10.47 8.49 9.43
N ASN A 121 -11.37 8.47 10.41
CA ASN A 121 -12.31 7.38 10.73
C ASN A 121 -13.28 6.97 9.60
N TYR A 122 -13.39 7.70 8.49
CA TYR A 122 -14.45 7.47 7.50
C TYR A 122 -13.91 7.26 6.09
N HIS A 123 -14.38 6.17 5.49
CA HIS A 123 -14.13 5.77 4.10
C HIS A 123 -15.06 6.44 3.08
N CYS A 124 -15.46 7.69 3.32
CA CYS A 124 -16.51 8.34 2.51
C CYS A 124 -16.11 8.60 1.04
N CYS A 125 -14.81 8.60 0.73
CA CYS A 125 -14.27 8.71 -0.63
C CYS A 125 -14.28 7.40 -1.43
N TRP A 126 -14.63 6.28 -0.81
CA TRP A 126 -14.53 4.95 -1.42
C TRP A 126 -15.92 4.36 -1.68
N LYS A 127 -16.75 5.06 -2.46
CA LYS A 127 -18.03 4.51 -2.98
C LYS A 127 -17.79 3.69 -4.25
N ASN A 128 -16.81 2.78 -4.23
CA ASN A 128 -16.37 1.95 -5.36
C ASN A 128 -15.89 2.70 -6.63
N ASP A 129 -15.70 4.03 -6.56
CA ASP A 129 -15.31 4.86 -7.72
C ASP A 129 -13.88 5.43 -7.63
N TYR A 130 -13.13 5.07 -6.57
CA TYR A 130 -11.74 5.49 -6.32
C TYR A 130 -11.42 6.93 -6.76
N GLU A 131 -12.19 7.91 -6.26
CA GLU A 131 -12.01 9.32 -6.59
C GLU A 131 -10.79 9.96 -5.89
N GLY A 132 -10.16 9.22 -4.97
CA GLY A 132 -9.09 9.71 -4.13
C GLY A 132 -7.82 10.08 -4.89
N PHE A 133 -7.45 9.35 -5.95
CA PHE A 133 -6.17 9.55 -6.64
C PHE A 133 -6.36 9.88 -8.11
N ASN A 134 -5.86 11.04 -8.55
CA ASN A 134 -6.02 11.52 -9.92
C ASN A 134 -4.74 12.19 -10.45
N LYS A 135 -4.63 12.27 -11.78
CA LYS A 135 -3.54 12.97 -12.46
C LYS A 135 -4.03 14.28 -13.08
N TYR A 136 -3.30 15.36 -12.85
CA TYR A 136 -3.58 16.71 -13.33
C TYR A 136 -2.36 17.24 -14.09
N GLY A 137 -2.30 17.00 -15.39
CA GLY A 137 -1.11 17.29 -16.19
C GLY A 137 0.10 16.48 -15.70
N GLU A 138 1.11 17.18 -15.21
CA GLU A 138 2.34 16.59 -14.64
C GLU A 138 2.23 16.27 -13.14
N TYR A 139 1.14 16.67 -12.49
CA TYR A 139 0.94 16.48 -11.05
C TYR A 139 0.03 15.29 -10.76
N PHE A 140 0.22 14.70 -9.59
CA PHE A 140 -0.66 13.70 -9.00
C PHE A 140 -1.36 14.30 -7.80
N GLY A 141 -2.67 14.13 -7.73
CA GLY A 141 -3.51 14.60 -6.64
C GLY A 141 -4.03 13.42 -5.82
N LEU A 142 -3.84 13.46 -4.51
CA LEU A 142 -4.48 12.58 -3.55
C LEU A 142 -5.45 13.38 -2.68
N LYS A 143 -6.73 13.09 -2.80
CA LYS A 143 -7.82 13.58 -1.97
C LYS A 143 -8.06 12.58 -0.84
N ILE A 144 -7.80 12.99 0.41
CA ILE A 144 -8.16 12.23 1.59
C ILE A 144 -9.14 13.01 2.47
N PHE A 145 -9.90 12.28 3.27
CA PHE A 145 -10.88 12.87 4.15
C PHE A 145 -10.45 12.74 5.61
N GLY A 146 -10.55 13.84 6.33
CA GLY A 146 -10.35 13.90 7.76
C GLY A 146 -11.68 14.10 8.47
N THR A 147 -11.84 13.51 9.64
CA THR A 147 -13.03 13.67 10.48
C THR A 147 -12.62 13.98 11.90
N GLY A 148 -13.20 15.02 12.46
CA GLY A 148 -13.14 15.35 13.88
C GLY A 148 -14.55 15.38 14.47
N SER A 149 -14.65 15.49 15.79
CA SER A 149 -15.91 15.51 16.55
C SER A 149 -16.92 16.58 16.12
N GLY A 150 -16.54 17.56 15.30
CA GLY A 150 -17.44 18.57 14.75
C GLY A 150 -17.12 19.01 13.32
N TYR A 151 -16.34 18.25 12.55
CA TYR A 151 -15.99 18.67 11.19
C TYR A 151 -15.55 17.51 10.26
N CYS A 152 -15.88 17.64 8.98
CA CYS A 152 -15.28 16.87 7.89
C CYS A 152 -14.34 17.79 7.10
N ALA A 153 -13.07 17.41 6.97
CA ALA A 153 -12.15 18.01 6.01
C ALA A 153 -12.03 17.16 4.77
N THR A 154 -11.79 17.83 3.67
CA THR A 154 -11.04 17.28 2.56
C THR A 154 -9.63 17.87 2.56
N TYR A 155 -8.61 17.02 2.50
CA TYR A 155 -7.24 17.39 2.22
C TYR A 155 -6.91 16.97 0.79
N LEU A 156 -6.36 17.88 0.00
CA LEU A 156 -5.80 17.59 -1.31
C LEU A 156 -4.28 17.68 -1.21
N PHE A 157 -3.59 16.58 -1.48
CA PHE A 157 -2.14 16.54 -1.66
C PHE A 157 -1.85 16.58 -3.15
N LEU A 158 -1.08 17.55 -3.62
CA LEU A 158 -0.69 17.68 -5.02
C LEU A 158 0.82 17.58 -5.12
N PHE A 159 1.34 16.60 -5.85
CA PHE A 159 2.78 16.31 -5.91
C PHE A 159 3.25 15.89 -7.31
N LYS A 160 4.51 16.20 -7.64
CA LYS A 160 5.23 15.59 -8.78
C LYS A 160 6.08 14.41 -8.33
N GLU A 161 6.66 14.52 -7.14
CA GLU A 161 7.48 13.50 -6.51
C GLU A 161 6.80 13.01 -5.23
N LEU A 162 6.80 11.69 -5.02
CA LEU A 162 6.29 11.11 -3.79
C LEU A 162 7.21 11.44 -2.61
N LEU A 163 6.71 12.26 -1.69
CA LEU A 163 7.37 12.63 -0.43
C LEU A 163 6.58 12.14 0.79
N PRO A 164 7.23 12.03 1.96
CA PRO A 164 6.54 11.70 3.21
C PRO A 164 5.37 12.64 3.52
N GLN A 165 4.21 12.12 3.93
CA GLN A 165 2.98 12.88 4.20
C GLN A 165 3.24 14.06 5.13
N LYS A 166 4.02 13.83 6.20
CA LYS A 166 4.39 14.88 7.18
C LYS A 166 5.14 16.06 6.56
N SER A 167 6.00 15.81 5.56
CA SER A 167 6.76 16.86 4.89
C SER A 167 5.88 17.76 4.00
N GLN A 168 4.77 17.22 3.50
CA GLN A 168 3.83 17.93 2.65
C GLN A 168 2.89 18.85 3.44
N MET A 169 2.70 18.59 4.74
CA MET A 169 1.79 19.36 5.61
C MET A 169 2.36 20.71 6.11
N GLY A 170 3.64 21.01 5.85
CA GLY A 170 4.30 22.23 6.34
C GLY A 170 4.94 23.13 5.28
N ASN A 171 5.11 22.65 4.04
CA ASN A 171 5.99 23.30 3.06
C ASN A 171 5.22 23.87 1.87
N LYS A 172 4.77 25.14 1.99
CA LYS A 172 3.93 25.84 1.00
C LYS A 172 4.57 26.05 -0.39
N ARG A 173 5.88 25.78 -0.56
CA ARG A 173 6.63 26.12 -1.78
C ARG A 173 6.72 24.99 -2.82
N GLN A 174 6.42 23.75 -2.47
CA GLN A 174 6.44 22.61 -3.39
C GLN A 174 5.13 21.82 -3.43
N TYR A 175 4.25 22.01 -2.44
CA TYR A 175 2.97 21.33 -2.29
C TYR A 175 1.92 22.34 -1.84
N GLN A 176 0.70 22.22 -2.33
CA GLN A 176 -0.43 22.98 -1.82
C GLN A 176 -1.41 22.00 -1.18
N VAL A 177 -1.39 21.96 0.16
CA VAL A 177 -2.46 21.32 0.92
C VAL A 177 -3.63 22.28 0.95
N TYR A 178 -4.61 22.02 0.09
CA TYR A 178 -5.87 22.74 0.14
C TYR A 178 -6.76 22.11 1.19
N ARG A 179 -7.15 22.90 2.20
CA ARG A 179 -8.18 22.53 3.15
C ARG A 179 -9.47 23.21 2.73
N PHE A 180 -10.39 22.43 2.18
CA PHE A 180 -11.72 22.91 1.88
C PHE A 180 -12.60 22.71 3.12
N ARG A 181 -13.24 23.78 3.58
CA ARG A 181 -14.43 23.67 4.43
C ARG A 181 -15.63 23.60 3.47
N PRO A 182 -16.57 22.66 3.68
CA PRO A 182 -17.82 22.65 2.93
C PRO A 182 -18.59 23.96 3.14
#